data_AF-A0A847MC86-F1
#
_entry.id   AF-A0A847MC86-F1
#
_cell.length_a   1.000
_cell.length_b   1.000
_cell.length_c   1.000
_cell.angle_alpha   90.00
_cell.angle_beta   90.00
_cell.angle_gamma   90.00
#
_symmetry.space_group_name_H-M   'P 1'
#
loop_
_entity.id
_entity.type
_entity.pdbx_description
1 polymer ?
#
loop_
_entity_poly.entity_id
_entity_poly.type
_entity_poly.pdbx_seq_one_letter_code
_entity_poly.pdbx_strand_id
1 'polypeptide(L)' 'MREHGKAEMQAVGAGAVNQAVKAIAIARGYLAPSGVDLVCIPAFVDVKIDDNEKTAIRFIVLPG' A
#
# COMPACT_ATOMS: atom_id res chain seq x y z
N MET A 1 -1.61 -11.71 6.06
CA MET A 1 -2.22 -11.48 4.72
C MET A 1 -2.66 -12.80 4.07
N ARG A 2 -3.28 -13.71 4.81
CA ARG A 2 -3.60 -15.07 4.33
C ARG A 2 -5.07 -15.31 3.95
N GLU A 3 -5.92 -14.27 3.91
CA GLU A 3 -7.36 -14.49 3.68
C GLU A 3 -7.91 -13.97 2.34
N HIS A 4 -7.27 -13.03 1.62
CA HIS A 4 -7.89 -12.48 0.39
C HIS A 4 -6.94 -12.13 -0.77
N GLY A 5 -5.63 -12.44 -0.68
CA GLY A 5 -4.68 -12.07 -1.75
C GLY A 5 -4.65 -10.56 -2.07
N LYS A 6 -5.22 -9.70 -1.23
CA LYS A 6 -5.29 -8.27 -1.46
C LYS A 6 -5.01 -7.56 -0.15
N ALA A 7 -4.19 -6.52 -0.22
CA ALA A 7 -3.90 -5.64 0.88
C ALA A 7 -4.19 -4.20 0.47
N GLU A 8 -4.64 -3.40 1.43
CA GLU A 8 -4.86 -1.98 1.26
C GLU A 8 -4.14 -1.23 2.37
N MET A 9 -3.50 -0.12 2.02
CA MET A 9 -2.83 0.78 2.95
C MET A 9 -3.07 2.22 2.53
N GLN A 10 -3.26 3.10 3.52
CA GLN A 10 -3.40 4.54 3.30
C GLN A 10 -2.22 5.26 3.95
N ALA A 11 -1.63 6.20 3.24
CA ALA A 11 -0.47 6.95 3.69
C ALA A 11 -0.69 8.46 3.52
N VAL A 12 -0.48 9.21 4.61
CA VAL A 12 -0.68 10.66 4.67
C VAL A 12 0.67 11.36 4.80
N GLY A 13 0.99 12.22 3.84
CA GLY A 13 2.25 12.97 3.79
C GLY A 13 3.42 12.19 3.17
N ALA A 14 4.43 12.94 2.71
CA ALA A 14 5.55 12.41 1.92
C ALA A 14 6.35 11.30 2.64
N GLY A 15 6.57 11.44 3.95
CA GLY A 15 7.28 10.45 4.74
C GLY A 15 6.55 9.11 4.80
N ALA A 16 5.24 9.12 5.08
CA ALA A 16 4.42 7.90 5.13
C ALA A 16 4.34 7.23 3.75
N VAL A 17 4.16 8.01 2.69
CA VAL A 17 4.13 7.52 1.30
C VAL A 17 5.44 6.82 0.94
N ASN A 18 6.59 7.41 1.28
CA ASN A 18 7.89 6.78 1.04
C ASN A 18 8.04 5.44 1.80
N GLN A 19 7.59 5.38 3.05
CA GLN A 19 7.64 4.14 3.82
C GLN A 19 6.69 3.08 3.27
N ALA A 20 5.50 3.47 2.82
CA ALA A 20 4.56 2.58 2.16
C ALA A 20 5.18 1.95 0.90
N VAL A 21 5.81 2.74 0.04
CA VAL A 21 6.46 2.24 -1.19
C VAL A 21 7.63 1.31 -0.86
N LYS A 22 8.47 1.65 0.14
CA LYS A 22 9.55 0.77 0.60
C LYS A 22 9.03 -0.57 1.10
N ALA A 23 7.95 -0.56 1.89
CA ALA A 23 7.33 -1.77 2.40
C ALA A 23 6.81 -2.67 1.27
N ILE A 24 6.19 -2.09 0.23
CA ILE A 24 5.74 -2.82 -0.96
C ILE A 24 6.92 -3.45 -1.70
N ALA A 25 8.03 -2.71 -1.88
CA ALA A 25 9.23 -3.23 -2.53
C ALA A 25 9.85 -4.40 -1.75
N ILE A 26 9.91 -4.30 -0.42
CA ILE A 26 10.37 -5.38 0.47
C ILE A 26 9.45 -6.60 0.35
N ALA A 27 8.13 -6.40 0.42
CA ALA A 27 7.15 -7.48 0.33
C ALA A 27 7.25 -8.24 -1.00
N ARG A 28 7.44 -7.52 -2.11
CA ARG A 28 7.66 -8.12 -3.43
C ARG A 28 8.90 -9.01 -3.46
N GLY A 29 10.03 -8.54 -2.90
CA GLY A 29 11.24 -9.35 -2.77
C GLY A 29 11.04 -10.59 -1.87
N TYR A 30 10.23 -10.47 -0.82
CA TYR A 30 9.90 -11.57 0.09
C TYR A 30 9.05 -12.67 -0.57
N LEU A 31 8.17 -12.29 -1.51
CA LEU A 31 7.25 -13.19 -2.20
C LEU A 31 7.82 -13.80 -3.49
N ALA A 32 8.85 -13.17 -4.08
CA ALA A 32 9.49 -13.65 -5.31
C ALA A 32 9.93 -15.14 -5.25
N PRO A 33 10.54 -15.67 -4.16
CA PRO A 33 10.89 -17.09 -4.08
C PRO A 33 9.71 -18.05 -4.09
N SER A 34 8.50 -17.56 -3.76
CA SER A 34 7.26 -18.34 -3.82
C SER A 34 6.57 -18.24 -5.19
N GLY A 35 7.22 -17.59 -6.18
CA GLY A 35 6.65 -17.40 -7.53
C GLY A 35 5.50 -16.39 -7.59
N VAL A 36 5.31 -15.58 -6.54
CA VAL A 36 4.25 -14.57 -6.47
C VAL A 36 4.84 -13.19 -6.75
N ASP A 37 4.40 -12.53 -7.82
CA ASP A 37 4.68 -11.11 -8.06
C ASP A 37 3.55 -10.24 -7.52
N LEU A 38 3.85 -8.97 -7.23
CA LEU A 38 2.87 -8.02 -6.68
C LEU A 38 2.62 -6.86 -7.65
N VAL A 39 1.35 -6.54 -7.85
CA VAL A 39 0.87 -5.33 -8.51
C VAL A 39 0.45 -4.31 -7.45
N CYS A 40 0.88 -3.06 -7.61
CA CYS A 40 0.50 -1.94 -6.75
C CYS A 40 -0.28 -0.90 -7.57
N ILE A 41 -1.48 -0.55 -7.11
CA ILE A 41 -2.38 0.41 -7.74
C ILE A 41 -2.58 1.58 -6.78
N PRO A 42 -1.92 2.73 -7.00
CA PRO A 42 -2.11 3.92 -6.17
C PRO A 42 -3.37 4.70 -6.59
N ALA A 43 -4.03 5.31 -5.61
CA ALA A 43 -5.15 6.23 -5.83
C ALA A 43 -5.15 7.33 -4.77
N PHE A 44 -5.70 8.50 -5.10
CA PHE A 44 -6.03 9.50 -4.09
C PHE A 44 -7.24 9.05 -3.27
N VAL A 45 -7.25 9.37 -1.98
CA VAL A 45 -8.39 9.17 -1.09
C VAL A 45 -8.41 10.29 -0.05
N ASP A 46 -9.59 10.77 0.30
CA ASP A 46 -9.74 11.69 1.43
C ASP A 46 -9.96 10.89 2.71
N VAL A 47 -9.22 11.24 3.75
CA VAL A 47 -9.29 10.61 5.07
C VAL A 47 -9.52 11.67 6.13
N LYS A 48 -10.32 11.34 7.15
CA LYS A 48 -10.60 12.23 8.27
C LYS A 48 -9.61 11.96 9.41
N ILE A 49 -8.82 12.96 9.79
CA ILE A 49 -7.84 12.90 10.88
C ILE A 49 -8.01 14.15 11.73
N ASP A 50 -8.21 13.99 13.04
CA ASP A 50 -8.40 15.11 13.99
C ASP A 50 -9.46 16.11 13.51
N ASP A 51 -10.61 15.59 13.07
CA ASP A 51 -11.72 16.34 12.46
C ASP A 51 -11.41 17.14 11.17
N ASN A 52 -10.21 17.00 10.62
CA ASN A 52 -9.81 17.60 9.35
C ASN A 52 -9.78 16.57 8.23
N GLU A 53 -10.31 16.93 7.06
CA GLU A 53 -10.10 16.15 5.85
C GLU A 53 -8.68 16.35 5.34
N LYS A 54 -8.01 15.25 5.02
CA LYS A 54 -6.68 15.22 4.42
C LYS A 54 -6.69 14.32 3.21
N THR A 55 -6.09 14.77 2.12
CA THR A 55 -5.82 13.92 0.97
C THR A 55 -4.64 13.00 1.28
N ALA A 56 -4.86 11.70 1.11
CA ALA A 56 -3.91 10.62 1.28
C ALA A 56 -3.68 9.86 -0.03
N ILE A 57 -2.66 9.01 -0.05
CA ILE A 57 -2.49 8.00 -1.09
C ILE A 57 -2.96 6.65 -0.54
N ARG A 58 -3.91 6.03 -1.23
CA ARG A 58 -4.30 4.63 -1.04
C ARG A 58 -3.47 3.75 -1.96
N PHE A 59 -2.81 2.76 -1.40
CA PHE A 59 -2.13 1.69 -2.13
C PHE A 59 -2.95 0.42 -2.05
N ILE A 60 -3.37 -0.08 -3.20
CA ILE A 60 -3.98 -1.40 -3.32
C ILE A 60 -2.92 -2.35 -3.86
N VAL A 61 -2.64 -3.42 -3.14
CA VAL A 61 -1.62 -4.40 -3.48
C VAL A 61 -2.24 -5.78 -3.61
N LEU A 62 -1.95 -6.48 -4.70
CA LEU A 62 -2.46 -7.83 -4.97
C LEU A 62 -1.43 -8.64 -5.79
N PRO A 63 -1.47 -9.99 -5.77
CA PRO A 63 -0.76 -10.81 -6.72
C PRO A 63 -1.10 -10.45 -8.17
N GLY A 64 -0.06 -10.44 -9.01
CA GLY A 64 -0.18 -10.35 -10.47
C GLY A 64 -0.27 -11.72 -11.12
#